data_AF-A0A0K8R6L7-F1
#
_entry.id   AF-A0A0K8R6L7-F1
#
_cell.length_a   1.000
_cell.length_b   1.000
_cell.length_c   1.000
_cell.angle_alpha   90.00
_cell.angle_beta   90.00
_cell.angle_gamma   90.00
#
_symmetry.space_group_name_H-M   'P 1'
#
loop_
_entity.id
_entity.type
_entity.pdbx_description
1 polymer ?
#
loop_
_entity_poly.entity_id
_entity_poly.type
_entity_poly.pdbx_seq_one_letter_code
_entity_poly.pdbx_strand_id
1 'polypeptide(L)'
;MLHAAEVYFRELECPKIELYLVGVYNTTQEDEETFEVTRKIYSTTFMDGPFTLALLQEWVEKNGKFNESDIVILLTSCLLYDYFWSTKRGRIDGGISYQDGICTHLRVGLVEDKGRYFDGLSSLVDQIAHLLGTPWNEGHEAPDCLWQRWISSVSLDTSETPLPMLSNCTKDYLLQKYQNDVGTNPCWIDTPRTIIERTEELPVDYFKQDDFCKANRPNYPNDTTCPVGHQEWDSAPVCKLPCCKNDTSYRRPYRPSPDGTNCTSGDGEKVCLSQICVTL
;
A
#
# COMPACT_ATOMS: atom_id res chain seq x y z
N MET A 1 7.36 4.98 -0.19
CA MET A 1 6.07 4.28 0.02
C MET A 1 5.09 5.09 0.86
N LEU A 2 5.40 5.44 2.11
CA LEU A 2 4.44 6.17 2.98
C LEU A 2 3.96 7.51 2.39
N HIS A 3 4.86 8.31 1.82
CA HIS A 3 4.45 9.56 1.15
C HIS A 3 3.46 9.33 0.00
N ALA A 4 3.70 8.32 -0.82
CA ALA A 4 2.78 7.95 -1.89
C ALA A 4 1.43 7.45 -1.34
N ALA A 5 1.42 6.76 -0.19
CA ALA A 5 0.19 6.31 0.46
C ALA A 5 -0.64 7.51 0.94
N GLU A 6 0.01 8.55 1.49
CA GLU A 6 -0.65 9.78 1.94
C GLU A 6 -1.45 10.46 0.81
N VAL A 7 -0.99 10.37 -0.45
CA VAL A 7 -1.69 10.94 -1.61
C VAL A 7 -3.13 10.44 -1.71
N TYR A 8 -3.41 9.19 -1.36
CA TYR A 8 -4.75 8.59 -1.42
C TYR A 8 -5.72 9.18 -0.38
N PHE A 9 -5.20 9.80 0.68
CA PHE A 9 -5.98 10.41 1.75
C PHE A 9 -6.21 11.92 1.53
N ARG A 10 -5.57 12.56 0.55
CA ARG A 10 -5.58 14.02 0.38
C ARG A 10 -6.95 14.63 0.07
N GLU A 11 -7.86 13.86 -0.51
CA GLU A 11 -9.22 14.36 -0.80
C GLU A 11 -10.14 14.44 0.42
N LEU A 12 -9.72 13.91 1.57
CA LEU A 12 -10.44 14.12 2.81
C LEU A 12 -10.11 15.53 3.34
N GLU A 13 -10.98 16.51 3.03
CA GLU A 13 -10.83 17.88 3.56
C GLU A 13 -11.15 17.96 5.05
N CYS A 14 -12.09 17.13 5.52
CA CYS A 14 -12.49 17.02 6.91
C CYS A 14 -12.85 15.56 7.19
N PRO A 15 -12.04 14.81 7.98
CA PRO A 15 -10.74 15.21 8.55
C PRO A 15 -9.61 15.22 7.52
N LYS A 16 -8.70 16.19 7.63
CA LYS A 16 -7.42 16.11 6.92
C LYS A 16 -6.53 15.05 7.58
N ILE A 17 -6.14 14.02 6.84
CA ILE A 17 -5.25 12.96 7.32
C ILE A 17 -3.85 13.17 6.76
N GLU A 18 -2.86 13.23 7.65
CA GLU A 18 -1.45 13.32 7.30
C GLU A 18 -0.70 12.15 7.91
N LEU A 19 0.17 11.52 7.12
CA LEU A 19 0.91 10.32 7.54
C LEU A 19 2.36 10.67 7.84
N TYR A 20 2.81 10.36 9.05
CA TYR A 20 4.16 10.69 9.53
C TYR A 20 4.95 9.42 9.88
N LEU A 21 6.18 9.32 9.36
CA LEU A 21 7.09 8.25 9.73
C LEU A 21 7.86 8.64 11.00
N VAL A 22 7.48 8.04 12.12
CA VAL A 22 8.06 8.31 13.46
C VAL A 22 9.14 7.30 13.87
N GLY A 23 9.24 6.16 13.18
CA GLY A 23 10.23 5.14 13.47
C GLY A 23 10.32 4.10 12.37
N VAL A 24 11.50 3.50 12.23
CA VAL A 24 11.75 2.33 11.38
C VAL A 24 12.58 1.35 12.19
N TYR A 25 12.16 0.10 12.22
CA TYR A 25 12.87 -0.98 12.88
C TYR A 25 13.06 -2.13 11.91
N ASN A 26 14.32 -2.47 11.62
CA ASN A 26 14.64 -3.66 10.88
C ASN A 26 14.66 -4.83 11.87
N THR A 27 13.74 -5.78 11.66
CA THR A 27 13.64 -6.98 12.49
C THR A 27 14.88 -7.85 12.33
N THR A 28 15.25 -8.51 13.42
CA THR A 28 16.25 -9.59 13.39
C THR A 28 15.53 -10.93 13.23
N GLN A 29 16.28 -11.96 12.83
CA GLN A 29 15.73 -13.33 12.80
C GLN A 29 15.20 -13.76 14.18
N GLU A 30 15.87 -13.36 15.28
CA GLU A 30 15.41 -13.65 16.64
C GLU A 30 14.09 -12.93 16.96
N ASP A 31 13.91 -11.69 16.49
CA ASP A 31 12.62 -10.99 16.61
C ASP A 31 11.56 -11.74 15.81
N GLU A 32 11.83 -12.07 14.54
CA GLU A 32 10.90 -12.75 13.62
C GLU A 32 10.43 -14.10 14.16
N GLU A 33 11.31 -14.88 14.79
CA GLU A 33 10.95 -16.16 15.42
C GLU A 33 9.92 -16.03 16.56
N THR A 34 9.72 -14.82 17.11
CA THR A 34 8.73 -14.59 18.17
C THR A 34 7.32 -14.31 17.67
N PHE A 35 7.17 -13.74 16.46
CA PHE A 35 5.86 -13.34 15.95
C PHE A 35 5.50 -13.93 14.58
N GLU A 36 6.47 -14.32 13.75
CA GLU A 36 6.18 -14.87 12.44
C GLU A 36 5.76 -16.34 12.52
N VAL A 37 4.55 -16.63 12.06
CA VAL A 37 4.08 -18.01 11.87
C VAL A 37 4.18 -18.34 10.39
N THR A 38 5.24 -19.05 10.02
CA THR A 38 5.49 -19.40 8.61
C THR A 38 5.44 -20.89 8.34
N ARG A 39 5.05 -21.23 7.11
CA ARG A 39 5.09 -22.58 6.57
C ARG A 39 5.74 -22.56 5.21
N LYS A 40 6.82 -23.33 5.07
CA LYS A 40 7.47 -23.54 3.77
C LYS A 40 6.76 -24.65 3.00
N ILE A 41 6.32 -24.37 1.77
CA ILE A 41 5.80 -25.37 0.84
C ILE A 41 6.65 -25.27 -0.43
N TYR A 42 7.43 -26.32 -0.71
CA TYR A 42 8.47 -26.33 -1.74
C TYR A 42 9.49 -25.19 -1.52
N SER A 43 9.68 -24.31 -2.51
CA SER A 43 10.60 -23.18 -2.46
C SER A 43 9.98 -21.91 -1.88
N THR A 44 8.69 -21.92 -1.56
CA THR A 44 7.96 -20.71 -1.16
C THR A 44 7.62 -20.75 0.32
N THR A 45 7.93 -19.65 1.01
CA THR A 45 7.53 -19.41 2.40
C THR A 45 6.19 -18.70 2.40
N PHE A 46 5.23 -19.28 3.12
CA PHE A 46 3.91 -18.71 3.33
C PHE A 46 3.81 -18.28 4.79
N MET A 47 3.25 -17.11 5.03
CA MET A 47 3.03 -16.58 6.37
C MET A 47 1.54 -16.69 6.70
N ASP A 48 1.23 -17.22 7.88
CA ASP A 48 -0.11 -17.23 8.43
C ASP A 48 -0.43 -15.82 8.91
N GLY A 49 -1.25 -15.09 8.14
CA GLY A 49 -1.56 -13.69 8.39
C GLY A 49 -2.22 -13.47 9.76
N PRO A 50 -3.36 -14.11 10.06
CA PRO A 50 -4.06 -13.93 11.33
C PRO A 50 -3.22 -14.28 12.56
N PHE A 51 -2.51 -15.41 12.55
CA PHE A 51 -1.68 -15.79 13.69
C PHE A 51 -0.45 -14.87 13.84
N THR A 52 0.19 -14.50 12.73
CA THR A 52 1.33 -13.57 12.77
C THR A 52 0.91 -12.19 13.27
N LEU A 53 -0.26 -11.70 12.86
CA LEU A 53 -0.80 -10.42 13.32
C LEU A 53 -1.02 -10.41 14.84
N ALA A 54 -1.59 -11.49 15.39
CA ALA A 54 -1.82 -11.62 16.83
C ALA A 54 -0.52 -11.65 17.63
N LEU A 55 0.48 -12.44 17.20
CA LEU A 55 1.77 -12.47 17.89
C LEU A 55 2.56 -11.17 17.73
N LEU A 56 2.44 -10.50 16.57
CA LEU A 56 3.07 -9.20 16.35
C LEU A 56 2.49 -8.15 17.30
N GLN A 57 1.18 -8.14 17.52
CA GLN A 57 0.52 -7.29 18.51
C GLN A 57 1.14 -7.48 19.91
N GLU A 58 1.24 -8.73 20.38
CA GLU A 58 1.84 -9.03 21.68
C GLU A 58 3.32 -8.60 21.76
N TRP A 59 4.08 -8.82 20.68
CA TRP A 59 5.49 -8.45 20.61
C TRP A 59 5.68 -6.93 20.66
N VAL A 60 4.89 -6.18 19.87
CA VAL A 60 4.92 -4.70 19.82
C VAL A 60 4.63 -4.12 21.21
N GLU A 61 3.63 -4.63 21.91
CA GLU A 61 3.28 -4.19 23.26
C GLU A 61 4.39 -4.47 24.27
N LYS A 62 4.97 -5.67 24.24
CA LYS A 62 6.00 -6.08 25.20
C LYS A 62 7.32 -5.33 24.99
N ASN A 63 7.68 -5.02 23.75
CA ASN A 63 8.97 -4.40 23.44
C ASN A 63 9.01 -2.90 23.81
N GLY A 64 7.86 -2.21 23.80
CA GLY A 64 7.76 -0.78 24.12
C GLY A 64 8.45 0.17 23.15
N LYS A 65 9.20 -0.36 22.16
CA LYS A 65 9.90 0.39 21.11
C LYS A 65 8.97 1.28 20.26
N PHE A 66 7.70 0.91 20.17
CA PHE A 66 6.72 1.55 19.30
C PHE A 66 5.67 2.35 20.08
N ASN A 67 5.96 2.70 21.35
CA ASN A 67 5.00 3.38 22.21
C ASN A 67 4.56 4.74 21.67
N GLU A 68 5.46 5.44 20.98
CA GLU A 68 5.20 6.74 20.35
C GLU A 68 4.51 6.64 18.97
N SER A 69 4.20 5.42 18.48
CA SER A 69 3.58 5.22 17.17
C SER A 69 2.08 4.94 17.31
N ASP A 70 1.23 5.66 16.59
CA ASP A 70 -0.22 5.41 16.59
C ASP A 70 -0.62 4.17 15.79
N ILE A 71 0.20 3.82 14.79
CA ILE A 71 0.04 2.67 13.90
C ILE A 71 1.43 2.03 13.70
N VAL A 72 1.47 0.70 13.69
CA VAL A 72 2.68 -0.09 13.39
C VAL A 72 2.37 -1.06 12.25
N ILE A 73 3.15 -0.99 11.16
CA ILE A 73 2.99 -1.87 10.00
C ILE A 73 4.24 -2.73 9.85
N LEU A 74 4.05 -4.06 9.82
CA LEU A 74 5.09 -4.98 9.37
C LEU A 74 5.02 -5.13 7.85
N LEU A 75 6.12 -4.76 7.19
CA LEU A 75 6.31 -5.02 5.77
C LEU A 75 7.02 -6.36 5.61
N THR A 76 6.43 -7.26 4.84
CA THR A 76 7.01 -8.59 4.61
C THR A 76 7.00 -8.97 3.13
N SER A 77 8.02 -9.70 2.70
CA SER A 77 8.05 -10.30 1.36
C SER A 77 7.34 -11.66 1.31
N CYS A 78 6.88 -12.17 2.46
CA CYS A 78 6.15 -13.44 2.55
C CYS A 78 4.72 -13.31 2.01
N LEU A 79 4.26 -14.36 1.33
CA LEU A 79 2.87 -14.45 0.89
C LEU A 79 1.97 -14.71 2.09
N LEU A 80 0.97 -13.87 2.29
CA LEU A 80 0.02 -13.98 3.40
C LEU A 80 -1.11 -14.98 3.08
N TYR A 81 -1.42 -15.84 4.05
CA TYR A 81 -2.46 -16.86 3.95
C TYR A 81 -3.29 -16.94 5.22
N ASP A 82 -4.57 -17.27 5.07
CA ASP A 82 -5.43 -17.69 6.16
C ASP A 82 -5.49 -19.23 6.20
N TYR A 83 -5.01 -19.81 7.31
CA TYR A 83 -5.06 -21.25 7.57
C TYR A 83 -6.26 -21.70 8.41
N PHE A 84 -7.08 -20.78 8.93
CA PHE A 84 -8.24 -21.11 9.79
C PHE A 84 -9.34 -21.87 9.02
N TRP A 85 -9.59 -21.48 7.77
CA TRP A 85 -10.62 -22.12 6.95
C TRP A 85 -10.07 -23.28 6.13
N SER A 86 -9.94 -24.44 6.79
CA SER A 86 -9.53 -25.68 6.16
C SER A 86 -10.38 -26.03 4.92
N THR A 87 -9.68 -26.46 3.86
CA THR A 87 -10.10 -26.94 2.52
C THR A 87 -9.87 -26.00 1.33
N LYS A 88 -9.73 -24.68 1.53
CA LYS A 88 -9.24 -23.76 0.48
C LYS A 88 -8.15 -22.89 1.08
N ARG A 89 -6.94 -22.94 0.50
CA ARG A 89 -5.84 -22.03 0.87
C ARG A 89 -6.31 -20.60 0.54
N GLY A 90 -6.88 -19.89 1.51
CA GLY A 90 -7.36 -18.51 1.36
C GLY A 90 -6.15 -17.60 1.31
N ARG A 91 -5.69 -17.26 0.10
CA ARG A 91 -4.67 -16.22 -0.05
C ARG A 91 -5.26 -14.92 0.49
N ILE A 92 -4.54 -14.27 1.40
CA ILE A 92 -4.84 -12.91 1.79
C ILE A 92 -4.15 -12.02 0.75
N ASP A 93 -4.93 -11.32 -0.05
CA ASP A 93 -4.39 -10.44 -1.07
C ASP A 93 -3.88 -9.15 -0.38
N GLY A 94 -2.56 -9.06 -0.20
CA GLY A 94 -1.87 -7.80 0.08
C GLY A 94 -1.66 -7.42 1.55
N GLY A 95 -2.58 -7.72 2.47
CA GLY A 95 -2.39 -7.36 3.89
C GLY A 95 -3.53 -7.76 4.83
N ILE A 96 -3.29 -7.68 6.13
CA ILE A 96 -4.28 -7.89 7.20
C ILE A 96 -4.00 -6.97 8.39
N SER A 97 -5.04 -6.43 9.02
CA SER A 97 -4.95 -5.55 10.19
C SER A 97 -6.22 -5.65 11.02
N TYR A 98 -6.21 -5.08 12.23
CA TYR A 98 -7.42 -4.94 13.04
C TYR A 98 -8.23 -3.72 12.59
N GLN A 99 -9.55 -3.86 12.54
CA GLN A 99 -10.43 -2.72 12.32
C GLN A 99 -10.41 -1.84 13.57
N ASP A 100 -10.33 -0.51 13.37
CA ASP A 100 -10.39 0.46 14.46
C ASP A 100 -9.31 0.22 15.55
N GLY A 101 -8.14 -0.22 15.11
CA GLY A 101 -7.02 -0.54 16.00
C GLY A 101 -6.27 0.70 16.50
N ILE A 102 -6.41 1.85 15.84
CA ILE A 102 -5.68 3.08 16.20
C ILE A 102 -5.96 3.49 17.66
N CYS A 103 -4.96 4.06 18.34
CA CYS A 103 -5.03 4.43 19.76
C CYS A 103 -5.29 3.26 20.72
N THR A 104 -5.21 2.02 20.26
CA THR A 104 -5.34 0.84 21.10
C THR A 104 -4.12 -0.06 20.96
N HIS A 105 -4.15 -1.15 21.70
CA HIS A 105 -3.16 -2.21 21.69
C HIS A 105 -3.21 -3.01 20.34
N LEU A 106 -4.32 -2.93 19.61
CA LEU A 106 -4.55 -3.53 18.28
C LEU A 106 -4.04 -2.68 17.10
N ARG A 107 -3.17 -1.69 17.34
CA ARG A 107 -2.67 -0.74 16.33
C ARG A 107 -1.69 -1.31 15.30
N VAL A 108 -1.74 -2.62 15.03
CA VAL A 108 -0.78 -3.32 14.18
C VAL A 108 -1.42 -3.80 12.87
N GLY A 109 -0.63 -3.84 11.80
CA GLY A 109 -1.02 -4.40 10.51
C GLY A 109 0.15 -5.09 9.79
N LEU A 110 -0.19 -5.98 8.87
CA LEU A 110 0.72 -6.70 7.98
C LEU A 110 0.49 -6.27 6.54
N VAL A 111 1.56 -6.03 5.80
CA VAL A 111 1.51 -5.73 4.37
C VAL A 111 2.54 -6.57 3.63
N GLU A 112 2.09 -7.29 2.60
CA GLU A 112 2.94 -7.93 1.60
C GLU A 112 3.53 -6.84 0.70
N ASP A 113 4.84 -6.57 0.83
CA ASP A 113 5.60 -5.74 -0.11
C ASP A 113 6.92 -6.43 -0.43
N LYS A 114 7.22 -6.61 -1.71
CA LYS A 114 8.45 -7.29 -2.13
C LYS A 114 9.67 -6.38 -2.08
N GLY A 115 9.49 -5.10 -1.71
CA GLY A 115 10.56 -4.11 -1.59
C GLY A 115 11.22 -3.73 -2.91
N ARG A 116 10.60 -4.06 -4.05
CA ARG A 116 11.20 -3.87 -5.39
C ARG A 116 10.52 -2.79 -6.21
N TYR A 117 9.19 -2.78 -6.24
CA TYR A 117 8.44 -1.84 -7.06
C TYR A 117 7.19 -1.28 -6.39
N PHE A 118 7.22 -1.22 -5.05
CA PHE A 118 6.14 -0.71 -4.21
C PHE A 118 4.81 -1.42 -4.48
N ASP A 119 4.85 -2.75 -4.64
CA ASP A 119 3.66 -3.54 -4.95
C ASP A 119 2.69 -3.64 -3.77
N GLY A 120 3.18 -3.41 -2.55
CA GLY A 120 2.36 -3.31 -1.35
C GLY A 120 1.73 -1.94 -1.11
N LEU A 121 1.89 -0.94 -2.00
CA LEU A 121 1.39 0.42 -1.76
C LEU A 121 -0.12 0.48 -1.54
N SER A 122 -0.92 -0.12 -2.43
CA SER A 122 -2.38 -0.14 -2.29
C SER A 122 -2.81 -0.88 -1.01
N SER A 123 -2.13 -1.99 -0.72
CA SER A 123 -2.37 -2.77 0.49
C SER A 123 -2.02 -1.99 1.76
N LEU A 124 -0.97 -1.17 1.74
CA LEU A 124 -0.64 -0.26 2.85
C LEU A 124 -1.76 0.76 3.07
N VAL A 125 -2.27 1.38 1.99
CA VAL A 125 -3.40 2.32 2.07
C VAL A 125 -4.62 1.62 2.68
N ASP A 126 -4.95 0.41 2.20
CA ASP A 126 -6.07 -0.38 2.71
C ASP A 126 -5.92 -0.68 4.20
N GLN A 127 -4.74 -1.15 4.64
CA GLN A 127 -4.52 -1.48 6.05
C GLN A 127 -4.56 -0.24 6.96
N ILE A 128 -4.03 0.90 6.51
CA ILE A 128 -4.10 2.16 7.28
C ILE A 128 -5.56 2.60 7.42
N ALA A 129 -6.34 2.59 6.34
CA ALA A 129 -7.75 2.98 6.39
C ALA A 129 -8.60 2.02 7.25
N HIS A 130 -8.28 0.73 7.25
CA HIS A 130 -8.91 -0.27 8.11
C HIS A 130 -8.58 -0.04 9.60
N LEU A 131 -7.31 0.22 9.93
CA LEU A 131 -6.87 0.61 11.28
C LEU A 131 -7.53 1.89 11.79
N LEU A 132 -7.83 2.82 10.89
CA LEU A 132 -8.57 4.05 11.18
C LEU A 132 -10.08 3.83 11.36
N GLY A 133 -10.58 2.59 11.28
CA GLY A 133 -11.96 2.23 11.59
C GLY A 133 -12.85 1.93 10.40
N THR A 134 -12.33 2.01 9.17
CA THR A 134 -13.11 1.63 7.99
C THR A 134 -13.33 0.13 7.96
N PRO A 135 -14.55 -0.38 7.80
CA PRO A 135 -14.79 -1.81 7.57
C PRO A 135 -14.28 -2.26 6.19
N TRP A 136 -14.15 -3.57 5.97
CA TRP A 136 -13.94 -4.08 4.62
C TRP A 136 -15.17 -3.84 3.75
N ASN A 137 -14.96 -3.43 2.50
CA ASN A 137 -16.02 -3.18 1.51
C ASN A 137 -16.74 -4.46 1.02
N GLU A 138 -16.52 -5.61 1.68
CA GLU A 138 -17.08 -6.90 1.33
C GLU A 138 -18.14 -7.35 2.35
N GLY A 139 -19.41 -7.04 2.10
CA GLY A 139 -20.54 -7.75 2.72
C GLY A 139 -21.33 -6.99 3.80
N HIS A 140 -21.73 -7.70 4.86
CA HIS A 140 -22.69 -7.24 5.88
C HIS A 140 -22.20 -6.06 6.74
N GLU A 141 -20.88 -5.84 6.84
CA GLU A 141 -20.27 -4.79 7.65
C GLU A 141 -20.38 -3.42 7.01
N ALA A 142 -20.41 -3.37 5.67
CA ALA A 142 -20.63 -2.17 4.88
C ALA A 142 -21.65 -2.44 3.75
N PRO A 143 -22.93 -2.70 4.09
CA PRO A 143 -23.94 -3.12 3.11
C PRO A 143 -24.27 -2.02 2.10
N ASP A 144 -23.99 -0.76 2.44
CA ASP A 144 -24.15 0.38 1.52
C ASP A 144 -22.96 0.53 0.55
N CYS A 145 -21.90 -0.27 0.72
CA CYS A 145 -20.63 -0.18 0.00
C CYS A 145 -20.33 -1.42 -0.85
N LEU A 146 -21.37 -2.21 -1.12
CA LEU A 146 -21.29 -3.41 -1.95
C LEU A 146 -20.63 -3.11 -3.30
N TRP A 147 -19.88 -4.07 -3.81
CA TRP A 147 -19.20 -4.08 -5.13
C TRP A 147 -17.80 -3.45 -5.19
N GLN A 148 -17.22 -3.01 -4.08
CA GLN A 148 -15.82 -2.58 -4.03
C GLN A 148 -14.98 -3.63 -3.32
N ARG A 149 -14.01 -4.22 -4.03
CA ARG A 149 -13.19 -5.32 -3.49
C ARG A 149 -12.13 -4.80 -2.50
N TRP A 150 -11.68 -3.56 -2.66
CA TRP A 150 -10.61 -2.93 -1.88
C TRP A 150 -11.07 -1.59 -1.29
N ILE A 151 -10.46 -1.18 -0.17
CA ILE A 151 -10.75 0.08 0.54
C ILE A 151 -10.25 1.29 -0.27
N SER A 152 -9.04 1.17 -0.79
CA SER A 152 -8.55 1.97 -1.89
C SER A 152 -9.28 1.54 -3.16
N SER A 153 -9.97 2.50 -3.77
CA SER A 153 -10.51 2.32 -5.11
C SER A 153 -9.83 3.36 -6.00
N VAL A 154 -9.96 3.22 -7.32
CA VAL A 154 -9.90 4.42 -8.13
C VAL A 154 -11.33 4.80 -8.41
N SER A 155 -11.76 5.92 -7.86
CA SER A 155 -13.06 6.47 -8.21
C SER A 155 -13.00 6.91 -9.67
N LEU A 156 -13.82 6.26 -10.50
CA LEU A 156 -14.15 6.75 -11.83
C LEU A 156 -15.24 7.85 -11.76
N ASP A 157 -15.57 8.35 -10.55
CA ASP A 157 -16.67 9.27 -10.36
C ASP A 157 -16.37 10.65 -10.95
N THR A 158 -17.44 11.16 -11.54
CA THR A 158 -17.59 12.13 -12.62
C THR A 158 -17.21 13.59 -12.30
N SER A 159 -16.35 13.83 -11.31
CA SER A 159 -15.64 15.10 -11.21
C SER A 159 -14.39 15.04 -12.10
N GLU A 160 -13.99 16.15 -12.69
CA GLU A 160 -13.12 16.25 -13.87
C GLU A 160 -11.67 15.67 -13.73
N THR A 161 -11.34 14.99 -12.63
CA THR A 161 -10.02 14.46 -12.29
C THR A 161 -10.10 13.04 -11.69
N PRO A 162 -9.69 11.98 -12.41
CA PRO A 162 -9.77 10.60 -11.91
C PRO A 162 -8.58 10.27 -10.98
N LEU A 163 -8.52 10.90 -9.80
CA LEU A 163 -7.46 10.65 -8.83
C LEU A 163 -7.65 9.29 -8.13
N PRO A 164 -6.56 8.57 -7.79
CA PRO A 164 -6.67 7.47 -6.86
C PRO A 164 -7.01 8.04 -5.49
N MET A 165 -8.14 7.60 -4.98
CA MET A 165 -8.76 8.14 -3.78
C MET A 165 -9.41 7.01 -3.00
N LEU A 166 -9.57 7.21 -1.71
CA LEU A 166 -10.48 6.36 -0.96
C LEU A 166 -11.88 6.43 -1.58
N SER A 167 -12.62 5.32 -1.56
CA SER A 167 -13.99 5.36 -2.04
C SER A 167 -14.85 6.31 -1.20
N ASN A 168 -15.93 6.85 -1.77
CA ASN A 168 -16.84 7.73 -1.02
C ASN A 168 -17.35 7.05 0.26
N CYS A 169 -17.64 5.75 0.20
CA CYS A 169 -17.99 4.97 1.38
C CYS A 169 -16.89 5.00 2.45
N THR A 170 -15.65 4.70 2.07
CA THR A 170 -14.52 4.73 3.01
C THR A 170 -14.36 6.13 3.62
N LYS A 171 -14.49 7.17 2.80
CA LYS A 171 -14.44 8.56 3.27
C LYS A 171 -15.51 8.84 4.32
N ASP A 172 -16.74 8.37 4.11
CA ASP A 172 -17.86 8.54 5.05
C ASP A 172 -17.61 7.84 6.39
N TYR A 173 -17.07 6.62 6.39
CA TYR A 173 -16.72 5.91 7.62
C TYR A 173 -15.60 6.61 8.39
N LEU A 174 -14.56 7.08 7.70
CA LEU A 174 -13.48 7.84 8.34
C LEU A 174 -13.99 9.15 8.93
N LEU A 175 -14.89 9.86 8.23
CA LEU A 175 -15.53 11.06 8.73
C LEU A 175 -16.37 10.77 9.98
N GLN A 176 -17.21 9.73 9.94
CA GLN A 176 -18.04 9.34 11.08
C GLN A 176 -17.17 8.99 12.30
N LYS A 177 -16.11 8.22 12.08
CA LYS A 177 -15.16 7.85 13.14
C LYS A 177 -14.50 9.07 13.76
N TYR A 178 -13.99 9.98 12.93
CA TYR A 178 -13.42 11.24 13.40
C TYR A 178 -14.43 12.07 14.21
N GLN A 179 -15.67 12.20 13.75
CA GLN A 179 -16.71 12.95 14.46
C GLN A 179 -17.06 12.36 15.83
N ASN A 180 -17.02 11.04 15.96
CA ASN A 180 -17.26 10.35 17.22
C ASN A 180 -16.12 10.56 18.22
N ASP A 181 -14.89 10.69 17.73
CA ASP A 181 -13.68 10.67 18.57
C ASP A 181 -13.05 12.05 18.79
N VAL A 182 -13.36 13.07 18.00
CA VAL A 182 -12.72 14.41 18.12
C VAL A 182 -12.87 15.03 19.52
N GLY A 183 -13.92 14.68 20.26
CA GLY A 183 -14.17 15.14 21.63
C GLY A 183 -13.52 14.31 22.73
N THR A 184 -12.83 13.20 22.41
CA THR A 184 -12.33 12.23 23.39
C THR A 184 -10.83 12.35 23.69
N ASN A 185 -10.16 13.39 23.17
CA ASN A 185 -8.71 13.57 23.21
C ASN A 185 -7.93 12.32 22.74
N PRO A 186 -8.17 11.87 21.49
CA PRO A 186 -7.52 10.68 20.92
C PRO A 186 -6.01 10.86 20.72
N CYS A 187 -5.31 9.73 20.56
CA CYS A 187 -3.85 9.69 20.43
C CYS A 187 -3.32 10.53 19.26
N TRP A 188 -4.02 10.54 18.12
CA TRP A 188 -3.62 11.19 16.87
C TRP A 188 -3.72 12.74 16.86
N ILE A 189 -4.10 13.36 17.98
CA ILE A 189 -4.16 14.84 18.12
C ILE A 189 -2.77 15.45 18.39
N ASP A 190 -1.81 14.65 18.83
CA ASP A 190 -0.49 15.15 19.19
C ASP A 190 0.36 15.54 17.96
N THR A 191 1.47 16.23 18.22
CA THR A 191 2.40 16.63 17.16
C THR A 191 3.43 15.52 16.96
N PRO A 192 3.48 14.87 15.79
CA PRO A 192 4.36 13.73 15.57
C PRO A 192 5.83 14.18 15.53
N ARG A 193 6.70 13.32 16.07
CA ARG A 193 8.16 13.48 15.96
C ARG A 193 8.68 12.65 14.80
N THR A 194 8.89 13.29 13.66
CA THR A 194 9.32 12.57 12.44
C THR A 194 10.81 12.23 12.49
N ILE A 195 11.19 11.08 11.95
CA ILE A 195 12.60 10.70 11.77
C ILE A 195 13.16 11.12 10.41
N ILE A 196 12.28 11.45 9.47
CA ILE A 196 12.61 11.96 8.14
C ILE A 196 11.74 13.17 7.82
N GLU A 197 12.25 14.06 6.99
CA GLU A 197 11.46 15.14 6.41
C GLU A 197 10.47 14.58 5.39
N ARG A 198 9.33 15.25 5.23
CA ARG A 198 8.37 14.92 4.19
C ARG A 198 9.01 15.21 2.84
N THR A 199 8.97 14.24 1.94
CA THR A 199 9.42 14.39 0.55
C THR A 199 8.21 14.67 -0.33
N GLU A 200 8.43 15.29 -1.49
CA GLU A 200 7.44 15.36 -2.58
C GLU A 200 7.73 14.32 -3.67
N GLU A 201 8.78 13.50 -3.49
CA GLU A 201 9.18 12.46 -4.44
C GLU A 201 8.14 11.35 -4.52
N LEU A 202 7.80 10.99 -5.75
CA LEU A 202 6.92 9.87 -6.08
C LEU A 202 7.75 8.63 -6.47
N PRO A 203 7.15 7.44 -6.55
CA PRO A 203 7.86 6.22 -6.95
C PRO A 203 8.66 6.34 -8.25
N VAL A 204 8.23 7.15 -9.23
CA VAL A 204 9.00 7.44 -10.45
C VAL A 204 10.37 8.04 -10.16
N ASP A 205 10.51 8.88 -9.13
CA ASP A 205 11.75 9.56 -8.79
C ASP A 205 12.79 8.57 -8.26
N TYR A 206 12.33 7.56 -7.50
CA TYR A 206 13.16 6.42 -7.10
C TYR A 206 13.71 5.66 -8.32
N PHE A 207 12.88 5.43 -9.35
CA PHE A 207 13.30 4.75 -10.59
C PHE A 207 14.07 5.63 -11.58
N LYS A 208 14.47 6.84 -11.21
CA LYS A 208 15.53 7.57 -11.92
C LYS A 208 16.91 7.00 -11.63
N GLN A 209 17.08 6.33 -10.48
CA GLN A 209 18.35 5.78 -10.02
C GLN A 209 18.43 4.25 -10.17
N ASP A 210 17.29 3.58 -10.38
CA ASP A 210 17.18 2.12 -10.56
C ASP A 210 16.28 1.77 -11.75
N ASP A 211 16.48 0.59 -12.35
CA ASP A 211 15.64 0.14 -13.47
C ASP A 211 14.37 -0.55 -12.96
N PHE A 212 13.22 0.07 -13.25
CA PHE A 212 11.92 -0.45 -12.85
C PHE A 212 11.67 -1.88 -13.35
N CYS A 213 12.03 -2.22 -14.58
CA CYS A 213 11.76 -3.55 -15.15
C CYS A 213 12.61 -4.63 -14.48
N LYS A 214 13.87 -4.34 -14.12
CA LYS A 214 14.69 -5.26 -13.31
C LYS A 214 14.04 -5.53 -11.96
N ALA A 215 13.55 -4.48 -11.30
CA ALA A 215 12.90 -4.58 -10.01
C ALA A 215 11.55 -5.31 -10.09
N ASN A 216 10.72 -4.97 -11.08
CA ASN A 216 9.40 -5.55 -11.32
C ASN A 216 9.42 -7.00 -11.84
N ARG A 217 10.56 -7.46 -12.39
CA ARG A 217 10.70 -8.80 -12.97
C ARG A 217 11.82 -9.60 -12.31
N PRO A 218 11.65 -10.05 -11.05
CA PRO A 218 12.62 -10.89 -10.34
C PRO A 218 13.14 -12.09 -11.14
N ASN A 219 12.25 -12.73 -11.88
CA ASN A 219 12.53 -13.95 -12.64
C ASN A 219 13.26 -13.68 -13.96
N TYR A 220 13.38 -12.41 -14.36
CA TYR A 220 14.07 -11.96 -15.56
C TYR A 220 14.97 -10.76 -15.21
N PRO A 221 16.03 -10.97 -14.41
CA PRO A 221 16.85 -9.87 -13.88
C PRO A 221 17.62 -9.08 -14.95
N ASN A 222 17.72 -9.64 -16.16
CA ASN A 222 18.33 -8.98 -17.31
C ASN A 222 17.35 -8.12 -18.11
N ASP A 223 16.04 -8.23 -17.84
CA ASP A 223 15.06 -7.39 -18.50
C ASP A 223 15.21 -5.94 -17.99
N THR A 224 15.24 -4.98 -18.90
CA THR A 224 15.33 -3.55 -18.57
C THR A 224 14.13 -2.81 -19.13
N THR A 225 13.97 -1.56 -18.73
CA THR A 225 13.06 -0.64 -19.40
C THR A 225 13.49 -0.53 -20.87
N CYS A 226 12.55 -0.63 -21.81
CA CYS A 226 12.91 -0.55 -23.23
C CYS A 226 13.52 0.82 -23.55
N PRO A 227 14.53 0.88 -24.44
CA PRO A 227 15.17 2.14 -24.79
C PRO A 227 14.18 3.14 -25.40
N VAL A 228 14.46 4.43 -25.25
CA VAL A 228 13.68 5.52 -25.85
C VAL A 228 13.63 5.32 -27.38
N GLY A 229 12.45 5.45 -27.98
CA GLY A 229 12.24 5.23 -29.42
C GLY A 229 12.00 3.76 -29.82
N HIS A 230 11.96 2.83 -28.86
CA HIS A 230 11.50 1.47 -29.13
C HIS A 230 10.01 1.48 -29.51
N GLN A 231 9.61 0.74 -30.56
CA GLN A 231 8.24 0.75 -31.14
C GLN A 231 7.11 0.49 -30.11
N GLU A 232 7.46 -0.19 -29.02
CA GLU A 232 6.51 -0.59 -27.98
C GLU A 232 6.12 0.57 -27.08
N TRP A 233 6.89 1.66 -27.06
CA TRP A 233 6.48 2.91 -26.41
C TRP A 233 5.30 3.54 -27.14
N ASP A 234 5.29 3.51 -28.49
CA ASP A 234 4.20 4.04 -29.30
C ASP A 234 2.90 3.24 -29.14
N SER A 235 3.01 1.96 -28.81
CA SER A 235 1.89 1.03 -28.59
C SER A 235 1.50 0.86 -27.12
N ALA A 236 2.25 1.46 -26.19
CA ALA A 236 2.02 1.29 -24.77
C ALA A 236 0.69 1.94 -24.36
N PRO A 237 -0.20 1.23 -23.65
CA PRO A 237 -1.37 1.85 -23.06
C PRO A 237 -0.95 2.95 -22.06
N VAL A 238 -1.83 3.93 -21.86
CA VAL A 238 -1.63 5.00 -20.87
C VAL A 238 -1.26 4.40 -19.51
N CYS A 239 -0.25 4.97 -18.87
CA CYS A 239 0.28 4.53 -17.58
C CYS A 239 0.80 3.10 -17.54
N LYS A 240 1.22 2.58 -18.70
CA LYS A 240 1.97 1.34 -18.80
C LYS A 240 3.25 1.57 -19.58
N LEU A 241 4.27 0.79 -19.25
CA LEU A 241 5.57 0.84 -19.91
C LEU A 241 6.00 -0.55 -20.40
N PRO A 242 6.81 -0.63 -21.46
CA PRO A 242 7.37 -1.87 -21.97
C PRO A 242 8.69 -2.24 -21.28
N CYS A 243 8.84 -3.53 -20.97
CA CYS A 243 10.09 -4.13 -20.50
C CYS A 243 10.72 -4.99 -21.61
N CYS A 244 12.01 -4.85 -21.84
CA CYS A 244 12.75 -5.47 -22.93
C CYS A 244 13.82 -6.45 -22.41
N LYS A 245 14.03 -7.57 -23.12
CA LYS A 245 15.13 -8.53 -22.86
C LYS A 245 16.47 -8.00 -23.35
N ASN A 246 16.43 -7.18 -24.39
CA ASN A 246 17.52 -6.46 -25.04
C ASN A 246 16.91 -5.31 -25.86
N ASP A 247 17.74 -4.47 -26.46
CA ASP A 247 17.36 -3.24 -27.17
C ASP A 247 16.31 -3.40 -28.29
N THR A 248 16.04 -4.63 -28.75
CA THR A 248 15.11 -4.92 -29.85
C THR A 248 13.95 -5.84 -29.46
N SER A 249 14.04 -6.50 -28.30
CA SER A 249 13.16 -7.61 -27.96
C SER A 249 12.32 -7.27 -26.73
N TYR A 250 11.09 -6.87 -26.97
CA TYR A 250 10.10 -6.68 -25.93
C TYR A 250 9.64 -7.98 -25.29
N ARG A 251 9.48 -7.95 -23.97
CA ARG A 251 8.87 -9.03 -23.20
C ARG A 251 7.51 -8.60 -22.66
N ARG A 252 6.46 -9.16 -23.26
CA ARG A 252 5.08 -9.05 -22.77
C ARG A 252 4.91 -9.53 -21.33
N PRO A 253 3.86 -9.06 -20.60
CA PRO A 253 2.98 -7.94 -20.95
C PRO A 253 3.58 -6.58 -20.57
N TYR A 254 2.92 -5.49 -20.98
CA TYR A 254 3.24 -4.15 -20.46
C TYR A 254 3.04 -4.13 -18.96
N ARG A 255 3.82 -3.30 -18.27
CA ARG A 255 3.77 -3.18 -16.81
C ARG A 255 3.15 -1.84 -16.40
N PRO A 256 2.41 -1.80 -15.28
CA PRO A 256 2.04 -0.54 -14.64
C PRO A 256 3.27 0.36 -14.50
N SER A 257 3.17 1.61 -14.94
CA SER A 257 4.25 2.57 -14.72
C SER A 257 4.28 2.95 -13.24
N PRO A 258 5.46 3.27 -12.68
CA PRO A 258 5.54 3.84 -11.34
C PRO A 258 4.65 5.07 -11.18
N ASP A 259 4.07 5.24 -10.00
CA ASP A 259 3.32 6.45 -9.68
C ASP A 259 4.23 7.70 -9.81
N GLY A 260 3.69 8.77 -10.40
CA GLY A 260 4.41 9.98 -10.81
C GLY A 260 4.90 9.98 -12.27
N THR A 261 4.82 8.86 -12.99
CA THR A 261 5.26 8.81 -14.40
C THR A 261 4.43 9.75 -15.27
N ASN A 262 5.06 10.67 -16.01
CA ASN A 262 4.35 11.57 -16.91
C ASN A 262 3.57 10.78 -17.99
N CYS A 263 2.29 11.12 -18.19
CA CYS A 263 1.39 10.46 -19.12
C CYS A 263 0.84 11.35 -20.24
N THR A 264 1.25 12.62 -20.33
CA THR A 264 0.87 13.55 -21.39
C THR A 264 2.07 14.20 -22.08
N SER A 265 1.95 14.45 -23.38
CA SER A 265 3.00 15.06 -24.21
C SER A 265 2.83 16.59 -24.39
N GLY A 266 1.93 17.25 -23.66
CA GLY A 266 1.51 18.65 -23.90
C GLY A 266 1.33 19.49 -22.63
N ASP A 267 0.81 20.72 -22.79
CA ASP A 267 0.62 21.68 -21.69
C ASP A 267 -0.44 21.19 -20.69
N GLY A 268 0.01 20.95 -19.45
CA GLY A 268 -0.73 20.27 -18.39
C GLY A 268 0.00 18.98 -18.01
N GLU A 269 0.96 19.10 -17.08
CA GLU A 269 1.71 17.97 -16.56
C GLU A 269 0.76 17.01 -15.85
N LYS A 270 0.40 15.92 -16.53
CA LYS A 270 -0.34 14.81 -15.94
C LYS A 270 0.61 13.69 -15.62
N VAL A 271 0.35 13.01 -14.51
CA VAL A 271 1.14 11.88 -14.07
C VAL A 271 0.25 10.65 -13.90
N CYS A 272 0.88 9.49 -13.92
CA CYS A 272 0.25 8.23 -13.59
C CYS A 272 0.18 8.08 -12.09
N LEU A 273 -1.00 7.84 -11.54
CA LEU A 273 -1.19 7.33 -10.19
C LEU A 273 -2.14 6.14 -10.26
N SER A 274 -1.77 5.01 -9.67
CA SER A 274 -2.56 3.76 -9.70
C SER A 274 -3.00 3.33 -11.10
N GLN A 275 -2.12 3.49 -12.09
CA GLN A 275 -2.37 3.19 -13.51
C GLN A 275 -3.35 4.13 -14.23
N ILE A 276 -3.67 5.28 -13.64
CA ILE A 276 -4.58 6.27 -14.23
C ILE A 276 -3.84 7.61 -14.39
N CYS A 277 -4.09 8.28 -15.52
CA CYS A 277 -3.44 9.54 -15.87
C CYS A 277 -4.24 10.72 -15.30
N VAL A 278 -3.63 11.46 -14.39
CA VAL A 278 -4.28 12.46 -13.55
C VAL A 278 -3.50 13.76 -13.50
N THR A 279 -4.18 14.86 -13.20
CA THR A 279 -3.54 16.14 -12.89
C THR A 279 -3.25 16.18 -11.40
N LEU A 280 -2.02 16.51 -10.99
CA LEU A 280 -1.65 16.73 -9.59
C LEU A 280 -2.04 18.11 -9.08
#